data_AF-A0A1C3E6Y6-F1
#
_entry.id   AF-A0A1C3E6Y6-F1
#
_cell.length_a   1.000
_cell.length_b   1.000
_cell.length_c   1.000
_cell.angle_alpha   90.00
_cell.angle_beta   90.00
_cell.angle_gamma   90.00
#
_symmetry.space_group_name_H-M   'P 1'
#
loop_
_entity.id
_entity.type
_entity.pdbx_description
1 polymer ?
#
loop_
_entity_poly.entity_id
_entity_poly.type
_entity_poly.pdbx_seq_one_letter_code
_entity_poly.pdbx_strand_id
1 'polypeptide(L)' 'MTTVITVPFKGVGLCVAERQNQPFTPMKAIVEGMGLMWEPQLRKLNSNAEIWGVIKMVVPTKGAYQTAV' A
#
# COMPACT_ATOMS: atom_id res chain seq x y z
N MET A 1 -5.68 0.89 20.48
CA MET A 1 -4.30 1.19 20.04
C MET A 1 -4.06 0.46 18.73
N THR A 2 -3.40 1.09 17.75
CA THR A 2 -2.97 0.38 16.52
C THR A 2 -1.59 -0.18 16.77
N THR A 3 -1.48 -1.50 16.83
CA THR A 3 -0.19 -2.19 16.93
C THR A 3 0.45 -2.23 15.54
N VAL A 4 1.74 -1.91 15.46
CA VAL A 4 2.51 -1.99 14.22
C VAL A 4 3.72 -2.88 14.45
N ILE A 5 3.86 -3.93 13.63
CA ILE A 5 4.99 -4.86 13.66
C ILE A 5 5.66 -4.93 12.29
N THR A 6 6.94 -5.28 12.28
CA THR A 6 7.67 -5.57 11.04
C THR A 6 7.91 -7.08 10.93
N VAL A 7 7.51 -7.68 9.81
CA VAL A 7 7.68 -9.12 9.56
C VAL A 7 8.53 -9.35 8.30
N PRO A 8 9.45 -10.33 8.31
CA PRO A 8 10.24 -10.65 7.12
C PRO A 8 9.37 -11.35 6.07
N PHE A 9 9.49 -10.94 4.81
CA PHE A 9 8.79 -11.53 3.67
C PHE A 9 9.68 -11.44 2.43
N LYS A 10 10.18 -12.58 1.94
CA LYS A 10 10.93 -12.67 0.66
C LYS A 10 11.99 -11.57 0.45
N GLY A 11 12.77 -11.26 1.50
CA GLY A 11 13.85 -10.27 1.44
C GLY A 11 13.43 -8.81 1.70
N VAL A 12 12.13 -8.55 1.90
CA VAL A 12 11.61 -7.25 2.35
C VAL A 12 10.99 -7.35 3.75
N GLY A 13 11.03 -6.27 4.52
CA GLY A 13 10.29 -6.17 5.78
C GLY A 13 8.90 -5.59 5.53
N LEU A 14 7.84 -6.38 5.74
CA LEU A 14 6.47 -5.87 5.65
C LEU A 14 6.10 -5.18 6.96
N CYS A 15 5.63 -3.94 6.86
CA CYS A 15 4.99 -3.23 7.95
C CYS A 15 3.53 -3.68 8.03
N VAL A 16 3.13 -4.26 9.16
CA VAL A 16 1.77 -4.76 9.40
C VAL A 16 1.15 -3.93 10.52
N ALA A 17 0.05 -3.25 10.21
CA ALA A 17 -0.74 -2.51 11.16
C ALA A 17 -2.02 -3.27 11.51
N GLU A 18 -2.33 -3.40 12.79
CA GLU A 18 -3.56 -4.04 13.25
C GLU A 18 -4.70 -3.02 13.38
N ARG A 19 -5.82 -3.27 12.70
CA ARG A 19 -7.06 -2.49 12.80
C ARG A 19 -8.23 -3.47 12.88
N GLN A 20 -9.09 -3.33 13.89
CA GLN A 20 -10.29 -4.17 14.05
C GLN A 20 -9.99 -5.69 14.01
N ASN A 21 -8.92 -6.13 14.69
CA ASN A 21 -8.43 -7.52 14.68
C ASN A 21 -8.04 -8.05 13.29
N GLN A 22 -7.81 -7.16 12.32
CA GLN A 22 -7.36 -7.51 10.98
C GLN A 22 -5.98 -6.88 10.71
N PRO A 23 -5.03 -7.65 10.16
CA PRO A 23 -3.73 -7.14 9.76
C PRO A 23 -3.82 -6.44 8.40
N PHE A 24 -3.27 -5.24 8.31
CA PHE A 24 -3.16 -4.48 7.07
C PHE A 24 -1.70 -4.22 6.75
N THR A 25 -1.33 -4.35 5.48
CA THR A 25 0.02 -4.05 5.02
C THR A 25 0.00 -3.42 3.64
N PRO A 26 0.97 -2.56 3.27
CA PRO A 26 1.01 -1.96 1.94
C PRO A 26 1.21 -3.00 0.83
N MET A 27 0.26 -3.07 -0.11
CA MET A 27 0.32 -4.05 -1.22
C MET A 27 1.58 -3.92 -2.08
N LYS A 28 2.09 -2.70 -2.28
CA LYS A 28 3.33 -2.46 -3.04
C LYS A 28 4.51 -3.26 -2.48
N ALA A 29 4.68 -3.29 -1.16
CA ALA A 29 5.77 -4.02 -0.51
C ALA A 29 5.65 -5.53 -0.72
N ILE A 30 4.42 -6.08 -0.76
CA ILE A 30 4.19 -7.49 -1.11
C ILE A 30 4.61 -7.75 -2.57
N VAL A 31 4.16 -6.91 -3.51
CA VAL A 31 4.46 -7.06 -4.95
C VAL A 31 5.97 -7.02 -5.21
N GLU A 32 6.67 -6.05 -4.63
CA GLU A 32 8.12 -5.92 -4.75
C GLU A 32 8.85 -7.09 -4.07
N GLY A 33 8.39 -7.54 -2.89
CA GLY A 33 8.92 -8.72 -2.22
C GLY A 33 8.75 -10.02 -3.03
N MET A 34 7.70 -10.12 -3.84
CA MET A 34 7.52 -11.24 -4.78
C MET A 34 8.41 -11.14 -6.02
N GLY A 35 9.19 -10.07 -6.18
CA GLY A 35 10.03 -9.83 -7.36
C GLY A 35 9.25 -9.32 -8.58
N LEU A 36 8.05 -8.77 -8.37
CA LEU A 36 7.20 -8.25 -9.44
C LEU A 36 7.33 -6.72 -9.51
N MET A 37 7.25 -6.17 -10.73
CA MET A 37 7.11 -4.72 -10.89
C MET A 37 5.76 -4.24 -10.39
N TRP A 38 5.76 -3.13 -9.66
CA TRP A 38 4.56 -2.50 -9.13
C TRP A 38 3.72 -1.80 -10.19
N GLU A 39 4.32 -1.14 -11.18
CA GLU A 39 3.57 -0.30 -12.13
C GLU A 39 2.49 -1.06 -12.92
N PRO A 40 2.73 -2.29 -13.42
CA PRO A 40 1.68 -3.06 -14.07
C PRO A 40 0.52 -3.44 -13.14
N GLN A 41 0.80 -3.73 -11.86
CA GLN A 41 -0.24 -4.06 -10.88
C GLN A 41 -1.07 -2.83 -10.52
N LEU A 42 -0.42 -1.69 -10.31
CA LEU A 42 -1.08 -0.41 -10.10
C LEU A 42 -2.00 -0.05 -11.28
N ARG A 43 -1.57 -0.32 -12.53
CA ARG A 43 -2.40 -0.07 -13.71
C ARG A 43 -3.68 -0.91 -13.71
N LYS A 44 -3.61 -2.17 -13.30
CA LYS A 44 -4.79 -3.06 -13.14
C LYS A 44 -5.72 -2.60 -12.02
N LEU A 45 -5.17 -2.16 -10.89
CA LEU A 45 -5.96 -1.61 -9.79
C LEU A 45 -6.70 -0.34 -10.23
N ASN A 46 -6.02 0.54 -10.97
CA ASN A 46 -6.61 1.78 -11.49
C ASN A 46 -7.62 1.55 -12.61
N SER A 47 -7.56 0.43 -13.34
CA SER A 47 -8.48 0.19 -14.47
C SER A 47 -9.90 -0.16 -14.04
N ASN A 48 -10.14 -0.45 -12.76
CA ASN A 48 -11.46 -0.78 -12.22
C ASN A 48 -11.62 -0.19 -10.80
N ALA A 49 -11.49 1.13 -10.69
CA ALA A 49 -11.57 1.83 -9.40
C ALA A 49 -12.88 1.57 -8.64
N GLU A 50 -13.99 1.35 -9.36
CA GLU A 50 -15.31 1.08 -8.80
C GLU A 50 -15.40 -0.26 -8.06
N ILE A 51 -14.65 -1.28 -8.51
CA ILE A 51 -14.69 -2.64 -7.95
C ILE A 51 -13.72 -2.79 -6.78
N TRP A 52 -12.53 -2.19 -6.90
CA TRP A 52 -11.43 -2.45 -5.97
C TRP A 52 -11.35 -1.46 -4.81
N GLY A 53 -12.21 -0.43 -4.77
CA GLY A 53 -12.18 0.59 -3.71
C GLY A 53 -10.83 1.28 -3.59
N VAL A 54 -10.14 1.48 -4.72
CA VAL A 54 -8.76 1.99 -4.74
C VAL A 54 -8.79 3.52 -4.65
N ILE A 55 -8.40 4.05 -3.50
CA ILE A 55 -8.12 5.48 -3.37
C ILE A 55 -6.70 5.72 -3.87
N LYS A 56 -6.56 6.49 -4.95
CA LYS A 56 -5.25 6.95 -5.45
C LYS A 56 -4.71 8.02 -4.52
N MET A 57 -4.04 7.62 -3.44
CA MET A 57 -3.26 8.53 -2.61
C MET A 57 -1.93 8.84 -3.30
N VAL A 58 -1.86 10.01 -3.92
CA VAL A 58 -0.59 10.56 -4.42
C VAL A 58 0.24 10.90 -3.19
N VAL A 59 1.37 10.23 -2.99
CA VAL A 59 2.37 10.66 -2.00
C VAL A 59 3.20 11.76 -2.68
N PRO A 60 3.01 13.05 -2.33
CA PRO A 60 3.79 14.10 -2.93
C PRO A 60 5.25 13.95 -2.52
N THR A 61 6.15 13.98 -3.50
CA THR A 61 7.60 13.91 -3.28
C THR A 61 8.21 15.23 -2.77
N LYS A 62 7.41 16.31 -2.68
CA LYS A 62 7.81 17.60 -2.12
C LYS A 62 6.79 18.03 -1.06
N GLY A 63 7.26 18.18 0.18
CA GLY A 63 6.42 18.48 1.36
C GLY A 63 5.80 19.88 1.33
N ALA A 64 4.65 20.01 0.69
CA ALA A 64 3.78 21.17 0.81
C ALA A 64 2.38 20.75 1.29
N TYR A 65 1.65 21.69 1.92
CA TYR A 65 0.27 21.51 2.34
C TYR A 65 -0.63 21.23 1.14
N GLN A 66 -1.44 20.18 1.23
CA GLN A 66 -2.44 19.83 0.23
C GLN A 66 -3.83 19.99 0.83
N THR A 67 -4.62 20.88 0.25
CA THR A 67 -6.04 21.01 0.52
C THR A 67 -6.78 19.98 -0.32
N ALA A 68 -7.66 19.20 0.31
CA ALA A 68 -8.58 18.32 -0.41
C ALA A 68 -9.54 19.21 -1.23
N VAL A 69 -9.54 19.02 -2.55
CA VAL A 69 -10.58 19.56 -3.44
C VAL A 69 -11.77 18.62 -3.41
#